data_AF-Q2FPI3-F1
#
_entry.id   AF-Q2FPI3-F1
#
_cell.length_a   1.000
_cell.length_b   1.000
_cell.length_c   1.000
_cell.angle_alpha   90.00
_cell.angle_beta   90.00
_cell.angle_gamma   90.00
#
_symmetry.space_group_name_H-M   'P 1'
#
loop_
_entity.id
_entity.type
_entity.pdbx_description
1 polymer ?
#
loop_
_entity_poly.entity_id
_entity_poly.type
_entity_poly.pdbx_seq_one_letter_code
_entity_poly.pdbx_strand_id
1 'polypeptide(L)'
;MRFCLTYMSIIYLSIFLMCIYPCIGEDVGISGNHTSNDTEFLFMMNQYWIPDLYEIKGRVDGSVTYDIPDVLNLSVEYANIRLKKNLNETYSYNVSQDLSYLRQAYNRTVQSELTSLNRIPGLNRSDPQYPAQISGITARLSLYGAWLEYQVMQRYSVQNRTFPALATVPADEFFAIMSNMT
;
A
#
# COMPACT_ATOMS: atom_id res chain seq x y z
N MET A 1 43.75 -12.87 -31.36
CA MET A 1 42.51 -12.09 -31.19
C MET A 1 41.26 -12.95 -30.91
N ARG A 2 41.36 -14.06 -30.15
CA ARG A 2 40.17 -14.84 -29.71
C ARG A 2 39.94 -14.80 -28.18
N PHE A 3 40.95 -14.44 -27.40
CA PHE A 3 40.88 -14.39 -25.93
C PHE A 3 40.25 -13.09 -25.36
N CYS A 4 40.23 -11.98 -26.10
CA CYS A 4 39.56 -10.75 -25.62
C CYS A 4 38.03 -10.80 -25.78
N LEU A 5 37.53 -11.52 -26.78
CA LEU A 5 36.09 -11.62 -27.04
C LEU A 5 35.37 -12.44 -25.98
N THR A 6 36.01 -13.50 -25.47
CA THR A 6 35.49 -14.31 -24.36
C THR A 6 35.50 -13.55 -23.03
N TYR A 7 36.52 -12.74 -22.76
CA TYR A 7 36.56 -11.91 -21.55
C TYR A 7 35.47 -10.82 -21.54
N MET A 8 35.25 -10.15 -22.67
CA MET A 8 34.21 -9.13 -22.77
C MET A 8 32.80 -9.71 -22.65
N SER A 9 32.57 -10.93 -23.15
CA SER A 9 31.26 -11.59 -23.02
C SER A 9 31.00 -12.11 -21.60
N ILE A 10 32.03 -12.53 -20.85
CA ILE A 10 31.89 -12.87 -19.42
C ILE A 10 31.57 -11.61 -18.58
N ILE A 11 32.20 -10.47 -18.89
CA ILE A 11 31.92 -9.20 -18.18
C ILE A 11 30.50 -8.71 -18.48
N TYR A 12 30.04 -8.80 -19.73
CA TYR A 12 28.65 -8.45 -20.06
C TYR A 12 27.65 -9.41 -19.42
N LEU A 13 27.96 -10.71 -19.35
CA LEU A 13 27.10 -11.70 -18.70
C LEU A 13 27.02 -11.47 -17.18
N SER A 14 28.13 -11.09 -16.52
CA SER A 14 28.12 -10.79 -15.08
C SER A 14 27.41 -9.48 -14.75
N ILE A 15 27.49 -8.47 -15.62
CA ILE A 15 26.70 -7.24 -15.49
C ILE A 15 25.21 -7.52 -15.71
N PHE A 16 24.87 -8.35 -16.71
CA PHE A 16 23.47 -8.72 -16.98
C PHE A 16 22.87 -9.58 -15.85
N LEU A 17 23.66 -10.47 -15.23
CA LEU A 17 23.25 -11.23 -14.04
C LEU A 17 23.08 -10.35 -12.80
N MET A 18 23.86 -9.27 -12.65
CA MET A 18 23.65 -8.27 -11.59
C MET A 18 22.36 -7.46 -11.79
N CYS A 19 21.90 -7.29 -13.03
CA CYS A 19 20.62 -6.63 -13.34
C CYS A 19 19.39 -7.54 -13.24
N ILE A 20 19.56 -8.87 -13.15
CA ILE A 20 18.46 -9.86 -13.07
C ILE A 20 18.39 -10.54 -11.71
N TYR A 21 19.12 -10.06 -10.70
CA TYR A 21 18.72 -10.43 -9.35
C TYR A 21 17.31 -9.86 -9.12
N PRO A 22 16.26 -10.70 -8.94
CA PRO A 22 15.11 -10.18 -8.26
C PRO A 22 15.65 -9.66 -6.93
N CYS A 23 15.29 -8.43 -6.58
CA CYS A 23 15.50 -7.88 -5.26
C CYS A 23 14.70 -8.78 -4.31
N ILE A 24 15.27 -9.95 -3.97
CA ILE A 24 14.80 -10.80 -2.91
C ILE A 24 14.86 -9.87 -1.71
N GLY A 25 13.68 -9.50 -1.22
CA GLY A 25 13.55 -8.97 0.11
C GLY A 25 14.08 -10.05 1.03
N GLU A 26 15.39 -10.02 1.30
CA GLU A 26 15.90 -10.56 2.54
C GLU A 26 14.99 -10.02 3.63
N ASP A 27 14.63 -10.87 4.59
CA ASP A 27 14.11 -10.41 5.86
C ASP A 27 15.14 -9.42 6.42
N VAL A 28 14.98 -8.14 6.08
CA VAL A 28 15.85 -7.06 6.53
C VAL A 28 15.44 -6.82 7.98
N GLY A 29 15.89 -7.73 8.83
CA GLY A 29 16.12 -7.44 10.23
C GLY A 29 17.00 -6.21 10.29
N ILE A 30 16.52 -5.21 11.01
CA ILE A 30 17.16 -3.89 11.09
C ILE A 30 18.57 -4.05 11.63
N SER A 31 19.56 -3.85 10.77
CA SER A 31 20.92 -3.57 11.19
C SER A 31 21.21 -2.07 11.01
N GLY A 32 21.16 -1.32 12.13
CA GLY A 32 21.82 -0.02 12.23
C GLY A 32 20.91 1.20 12.31
N ASN A 33 21.14 2.02 13.35
CA ASN A 33 20.74 3.42 13.54
C ASN A 33 19.50 3.92 12.77
N HIS A 34 18.31 3.73 13.35
CA HIS A 34 17.15 4.54 12.98
C HIS A 34 17.38 6.01 13.34
N THR A 35 17.26 6.90 12.36
CA THR A 35 17.13 8.33 12.64
C THR A 35 15.74 8.60 13.22
N SER A 36 15.54 9.70 13.97
CA SER A 36 14.21 10.10 14.50
C SER A 36 13.14 10.09 13.39
N ASN A 37 13.53 10.51 12.17
CA ASN A 37 12.66 10.54 11.00
C ASN A 37 12.15 9.16 10.55
N ASP A 38 12.96 8.10 10.66
CA ASP A 38 12.54 6.75 10.28
C ASP A 38 11.46 6.23 11.23
N THR A 39 11.64 6.47 12.52
CA THR A 39 10.68 6.09 13.57
C THR A 39 9.37 6.87 13.43
N GLU A 40 9.45 8.18 13.18
CA GLU A 40 8.28 9.04 12.95
C GLU A 40 7.53 8.65 11.67
N PHE A 41 8.25 8.33 10.60
CA PHE A 41 7.65 7.82 9.36
C PHE A 41 6.90 6.50 9.60
N LEU A 42 7.53 5.51 10.25
CA LEU A 42 6.89 4.22 10.54
C LEU A 42 5.68 4.38 11.47
N PHE A 43 5.74 5.30 12.43
CA PHE A 43 4.64 5.57 13.33
C PHE A 43 3.44 6.17 12.58
N MET A 44 3.69 7.14 11.71
CA MET A 44 2.66 7.74 10.85
C MET A 44 2.04 6.69 9.91
N MET A 45 2.86 5.85 9.29
CA MET A 45 2.38 4.79 8.39
C MET A 45 1.42 3.80 9.08
N ASN A 46 1.70 3.47 10.34
CA ASN A 46 0.85 2.59 11.16
C ASN A 46 -0.48 3.26 11.59
N GLN A 47 -0.43 4.53 11.99
CA GLN A 47 -1.60 5.23 12.56
C GLN A 47 -2.59 5.74 11.52
N TYR A 48 -2.13 6.08 10.33
CA TYR A 48 -2.95 6.86 9.41
C TYR A 48 -3.35 6.13 8.12
N TRP A 49 -2.94 4.87 7.94
CA TRP A 49 -3.28 4.16 6.73
C TRP A 49 -4.77 3.85 6.59
N ILE A 50 -5.41 3.26 7.61
CA ILE A 50 -6.77 2.72 7.48
C ILE A 50 -7.75 3.91 7.46
N PRO A 51 -8.34 4.25 6.29
CA PRO A 51 -9.52 5.12 6.28
C PRO A 51 -10.64 4.34 6.98
N ASP A 52 -11.67 5.01 7.51
CA ASP A 52 -12.85 4.34 8.09
C ASP A 52 -13.71 3.64 7.00
N LEU A 53 -13.10 2.70 6.27
CA LEU A 53 -13.68 1.90 5.19
C LEU A 53 -14.75 0.96 5.75
N TYR A 54 -14.61 0.56 7.02
CA TYR A 54 -15.63 -0.17 7.77
C TYR A 54 -16.92 0.64 7.90
N GLU A 55 -16.81 1.96 8.05
CA GLU A 55 -17.98 2.84 8.12
C GLU A 55 -18.64 2.99 6.75
N ILE A 56 -17.84 3.16 5.68
CA ILE A 56 -18.31 3.23 4.29
C ILE A 56 -19.07 1.94 3.92
N LYS A 57 -18.45 0.76 4.13
CA LYS A 57 -19.08 -0.54 3.85
C LYS A 57 -20.27 -0.80 4.76
N GLY A 58 -20.14 -0.51 6.05
CA GLY A 58 -21.21 -0.77 7.03
C GLY A 58 -22.48 0.04 6.79
N ARG A 59 -22.35 1.27 6.27
CA ARG A 59 -23.49 2.08 5.83
C ARG A 59 -24.19 1.48 4.61
N VAL A 60 -23.43 1.00 3.63
CA VAL A 60 -23.97 0.39 2.41
C VAL A 60 -24.65 -0.96 2.69
N ASP A 61 -24.07 -1.77 3.58
CA ASP A 61 -24.63 -3.07 3.95
C ASP A 61 -25.79 -2.97 4.96
N GLY A 62 -26.15 -1.75 5.39
CA GLY A 62 -27.19 -1.50 6.39
C GLY A 62 -26.83 -1.93 7.82
N SER A 63 -25.56 -2.27 8.08
CA SER A 63 -25.06 -2.62 9.42
C SER A 63 -24.81 -1.39 10.29
N VAL A 64 -24.75 -0.20 9.69
CA VAL A 64 -24.80 1.10 10.36
C VAL A 64 -26.18 1.72 10.13
N THR A 65 -26.91 1.96 11.21
CA THR A 65 -28.36 2.28 11.19
C THR A 65 -28.74 3.68 10.68
N TYR A 66 -27.77 4.55 10.41
CA TYR A 66 -28.02 5.91 9.95
C TYR A 66 -27.52 6.07 8.50
N ASP A 67 -28.30 5.65 7.51
CA ASP A 67 -27.98 5.87 6.10
C ASP A 67 -28.49 7.25 5.65
N ILE A 68 -27.65 8.27 5.82
CA ILE A 68 -27.87 9.59 5.25
C ILE A 68 -26.86 9.74 4.12
N PRO A 69 -27.30 10.01 2.86
CA PRO A 69 -26.42 10.17 1.71
C PRO A 69 -25.22 11.09 1.92
N ASP A 70 -25.41 12.17 2.67
CA ASP A 70 -24.37 13.13 3.01
C ASP A 70 -23.27 12.51 3.87
N VAL A 71 -23.60 11.55 4.74
CA VAL A 71 -22.63 10.94 5.65
C VAL A 71 -21.69 9.99 4.92
N LEU A 72 -22.18 9.25 3.90
CA LEU A 72 -21.30 8.46 3.03
C LEU A 72 -20.30 9.38 2.29
N ASN A 73 -20.80 10.49 1.75
CA ASN A 73 -19.96 11.47 1.05
C ASN A 73 -18.92 12.09 2.01
N LEU A 74 -19.31 12.40 3.24
CA LEU A 74 -18.42 12.88 4.29
C LEU A 74 -17.36 11.84 4.66
N SER A 75 -17.71 10.56 4.79
CA SER A 75 -16.73 9.48 5.06
C SER A 75 -15.72 9.35 3.92
N VAL A 76 -16.19 9.44 2.67
CA VAL A 76 -15.32 9.43 1.47
C VAL A 76 -14.40 10.66 1.45
N GLU A 77 -14.92 11.84 1.74
CA GLU A 77 -14.16 13.09 1.79
C GLU A 77 -13.11 13.06 2.90
N TYR A 78 -13.48 12.61 4.10
CA TYR A 78 -12.56 12.43 5.22
C TYR A 78 -11.42 11.48 4.89
N ALA A 79 -11.73 10.32 4.28
CA ALA A 79 -10.74 9.37 3.82
C ALA A 79 -9.78 10.01 2.79
N ASN A 80 -10.30 10.78 1.83
CA ASN A 80 -9.52 11.47 0.82
C ASN A 80 -8.55 12.51 1.44
N ILE A 81 -9.04 13.34 2.36
CA ILE A 81 -8.24 14.33 3.09
C ILE A 81 -7.11 13.64 3.84
N ARG A 82 -7.41 12.56 4.58
CA ARG A 82 -6.43 11.82 5.38
C ARG A 82 -5.34 11.20 4.50
N LEU A 83 -5.72 10.49 3.44
CA LEU A 83 -4.76 9.88 2.51
C LEU A 83 -3.85 10.92 1.84
N LYS A 84 -4.40 12.07 1.41
CA LYS A 84 -3.61 13.17 0.83
C LYS A 84 -2.69 13.83 1.85
N LYS A 85 -3.18 14.06 3.07
CA LYS A 85 -2.38 14.63 4.16
C LYS A 85 -1.19 13.73 4.48
N ASN A 86 -1.43 12.44 4.68
CA ASN A 86 -0.37 11.47 4.93
C ASN A 86 0.62 11.41 3.78
N LEU A 87 0.16 11.45 2.52
CA LEU A 87 1.05 11.47 1.37
C LEU A 87 2.02 12.67 1.45
N ASN A 88 1.52 13.86 1.73
CA ASN A 88 2.37 15.05 1.90
C ASN A 88 3.34 14.91 3.09
N GLU A 89 2.88 14.36 4.22
CA GLU A 89 3.71 14.12 5.40
C GLU A 89 4.80 13.09 5.11
N THR A 90 4.51 12.00 4.38
CA THR A 90 5.50 10.97 4.00
C THR A 90 6.67 11.55 3.20
N TYR A 91 6.44 12.60 2.40
CA TYR A 91 7.48 13.27 1.63
C TYR A 91 8.32 14.25 2.46
N SER A 92 7.79 14.71 3.59
CA SER A 92 8.51 15.62 4.49
C SER A 92 9.59 14.90 5.31
N TYR A 93 9.42 13.60 5.55
CA TYR A 93 10.40 12.79 6.26
C TYR A 93 11.60 12.43 5.36
N ASN A 94 12.79 12.77 5.84
CA ASN A 94 14.03 12.28 5.26
C ASN A 94 14.29 10.85 5.76
N VAL A 95 13.71 9.88 5.07
CA VAL A 95 13.80 8.45 5.41
C VAL A 95 15.02 7.78 4.82
N SER A 96 15.54 6.77 5.52
CA SER A 96 16.63 5.92 5.05
C SER A 96 16.26 5.14 3.78
N GLN A 97 17.30 4.67 3.07
CA GLN A 97 17.12 3.88 1.84
C GLN A 97 16.26 2.63 2.08
N ASP A 98 16.41 2.01 3.25
CA ASP A 98 15.67 0.81 3.65
C ASP A 98 14.16 1.06 3.79
N LEU A 99 13.73 2.30 4.02
CA LEU A 99 12.31 2.68 4.12
C LEU A 99 11.81 3.40 2.87
N SER A 100 12.70 3.74 1.94
CA SER A 100 12.36 4.43 0.70
C SER A 100 11.32 3.67 -0.14
N TYR A 101 11.40 2.33 -0.15
CA TYR A 101 10.44 1.48 -0.86
C TYR A 101 9.04 1.55 -0.23
N LEU A 102 8.92 1.64 1.10
CA LEU A 102 7.62 1.77 1.77
C LEU A 102 6.94 3.08 1.43
N ARG A 103 7.71 4.17 1.38
CA ARG A 103 7.20 5.47 0.94
C ARG A 103 6.72 5.41 -0.52
N GLN A 104 7.46 4.74 -1.40
CA GLN A 104 7.05 4.56 -2.80
C GLN A 104 5.78 3.70 -2.91
N ALA A 105 5.70 2.60 -2.17
CA ALA A 105 4.53 1.73 -2.14
C ALA A 105 3.29 2.45 -1.62
N TYR A 106 3.43 3.27 -0.57
CA TYR A 106 2.37 4.14 -0.07
C TYR A 106 1.86 5.08 -1.16
N ASN A 107 2.78 5.83 -1.79
CA ASN A 107 2.43 6.78 -2.83
C ASN A 107 1.72 6.11 -4.01
N ARG A 108 2.26 4.99 -4.52
CA ARG A 108 1.63 4.21 -5.60
C ARG A 108 0.20 3.81 -5.23
N THR A 109 0.01 3.36 -4.00
CA THR A 109 -1.30 2.92 -3.53
C THR A 109 -2.28 4.08 -3.41
N VAL A 110 -1.89 5.17 -2.76
CA VAL A 110 -2.75 6.37 -2.62
C VAL A 110 -3.12 6.93 -4.00
N GLN A 111 -2.17 7.02 -4.93
CA GLN A 111 -2.45 7.48 -6.29
C GLN A 111 -3.45 6.58 -7.02
N SER A 112 -3.31 5.26 -6.90
CA SER A 112 -4.23 4.28 -7.50
C SER A 112 -5.64 4.37 -6.88
N GLU A 113 -5.72 4.33 -5.56
CA GLU A 113 -7.00 4.13 -4.89
C GLU A 113 -7.79 5.41 -4.67
N LEU A 114 -7.15 6.59 -4.65
CA LEU A 114 -7.86 7.87 -4.60
C LEU A 114 -8.81 8.04 -5.79
N THR A 115 -8.42 7.57 -6.98
CA THR A 115 -9.31 7.61 -8.16
C THR A 115 -10.55 6.75 -7.94
N SER A 116 -10.40 5.55 -7.38
CA SER A 116 -11.52 4.64 -7.07
C SER A 116 -12.43 5.23 -5.99
N LEU A 117 -11.84 5.75 -4.91
CA LEU A 117 -12.56 6.36 -3.79
C LEU A 117 -13.39 7.58 -4.23
N ASN A 118 -12.80 8.46 -5.06
CA ASN A 118 -13.47 9.67 -5.55
C ASN A 118 -14.62 9.39 -6.54
N ARG A 119 -14.73 8.15 -7.06
CA ARG A 119 -15.87 7.76 -7.92
C ARG A 119 -17.12 7.45 -7.11
N ILE A 120 -16.99 7.03 -5.85
CA ILE A 120 -18.11 6.58 -5.00
C ILE A 120 -19.29 7.57 -4.97
N PRO A 121 -19.10 8.89 -4.78
CA PRO A 121 -20.21 9.84 -4.74
C PRO A 121 -20.97 9.97 -6.06
N GLY A 122 -20.32 9.66 -7.18
CA GLY A 122 -20.89 9.74 -8.53
C GLY A 122 -21.55 8.43 -9.00
N LEU A 123 -21.48 7.34 -8.22
CA LEU A 123 -22.11 6.08 -8.58
C LEU A 123 -23.63 6.14 -8.40
N ASN A 124 -24.36 5.50 -9.31
CA ASN A 124 -25.82 5.44 -9.25
C ASN A 124 -26.27 4.50 -8.12
N ARG A 125 -26.86 5.06 -7.06
CA ARG A 125 -27.32 4.31 -5.88
C ARG A 125 -28.49 3.37 -6.15
N SER A 126 -29.25 3.63 -7.21
CA SER A 126 -30.37 2.78 -7.62
C SER A 126 -29.91 1.59 -8.47
N ASP A 127 -28.62 1.50 -8.82
CA ASP A 127 -28.04 0.36 -9.52
C ASP A 127 -27.97 -0.85 -8.57
N PRO A 128 -28.53 -2.02 -8.92
CA PRO A 128 -28.39 -3.25 -8.13
C PRO A 128 -26.92 -3.65 -7.86
N GLN A 129 -25.98 -3.22 -8.69
CA GLN A 129 -24.54 -3.47 -8.51
C GLN A 129 -23.85 -2.47 -7.57
N TYR A 130 -24.53 -1.40 -7.17
CA TYR A 130 -23.95 -0.36 -6.32
C TYR A 130 -23.28 -0.92 -5.05
N PRO A 131 -23.93 -1.81 -4.25
CA PRO A 131 -23.31 -2.35 -3.05
C PRO A 131 -22.06 -3.20 -3.33
N ALA A 132 -22.08 -3.96 -4.42
CA ALA A 132 -20.95 -4.78 -4.85
C ALA A 132 -19.76 -3.91 -5.31
N GLN A 133 -20.02 -2.82 -6.03
CA GLN A 133 -19.00 -1.86 -6.45
C GLN A 133 -18.33 -1.17 -5.26
N ILE A 134 -19.11 -0.68 -4.28
CA ILE A 134 -18.56 -0.08 -3.05
C ILE A 134 -17.76 -1.12 -2.24
N SER A 135 -18.28 -2.33 -2.12
CA SER A 135 -17.59 -3.43 -1.44
C SER A 135 -16.25 -3.76 -2.10
N GLY A 136 -16.18 -3.78 -3.43
CA GLY A 136 -14.92 -3.99 -4.15
C GLY A 136 -13.89 -2.89 -3.90
N ILE A 137 -14.30 -1.63 -3.96
CA ILE A 137 -13.43 -0.48 -3.71
C ILE A 137 -12.91 -0.49 -2.26
N THR A 138 -13.81 -0.70 -1.29
CA THR A 138 -13.44 -0.72 0.14
C THR A 138 -12.58 -1.92 0.49
N ALA A 139 -12.87 -3.11 -0.05
CA ALA A 139 -12.06 -4.30 0.17
C ALA A 139 -10.63 -4.14 -0.37
N ARG A 140 -10.47 -3.56 -1.56
CA ARG A 140 -9.13 -3.28 -2.11
C ARG A 140 -8.31 -2.37 -1.21
N LEU A 141 -8.91 -1.25 -0.78
CA LEU A 141 -8.28 -0.32 0.15
C LEU A 141 -7.91 -0.99 1.48
N SER A 142 -8.75 -1.89 2.00
CA SER A 142 -8.46 -2.69 3.19
C SER A 142 -7.29 -3.66 2.99
N LEU A 143 -7.22 -4.34 1.84
CA LEU A 143 -6.11 -5.26 1.51
C LEU A 143 -4.78 -4.53 1.38
N TYR A 144 -4.78 -3.38 0.70
CA TYR A 144 -3.63 -2.47 0.68
C TYR A 144 -3.17 -2.08 2.09
N GLY A 145 -4.12 -1.90 3.00
CA GLY A 145 -3.80 -1.59 4.39
C GLY A 145 -3.24 -2.70 5.20
N ALA A 146 -3.83 -3.88 5.09
CA ALA A 146 -3.28 -5.06 5.72
C ALA A 146 -1.84 -5.31 5.23
N TRP A 147 -1.57 -5.11 3.95
CA TRP A 147 -0.22 -5.24 3.39
C TRP A 147 0.72 -4.17 3.95
N LEU A 148 0.38 -2.88 3.88
CA LEU A 148 1.24 -1.81 4.41
C LEU A 148 1.49 -1.94 5.91
N GLU A 149 0.46 -2.26 6.70
CA GLU A 149 0.58 -2.50 8.13
C GLU A 149 1.52 -3.67 8.41
N TYR A 150 1.37 -4.79 7.70
CA TYR A 150 2.28 -5.93 7.82
C TYR A 150 3.73 -5.49 7.57
N GLN A 151 3.99 -4.77 6.47
CA GLN A 151 5.35 -4.32 6.15
C GLN A 151 5.93 -3.41 7.23
N VAL A 152 5.12 -2.52 7.82
CA VAL A 152 5.54 -1.66 8.94
C VAL A 152 5.79 -2.47 10.21
N MET A 153 4.96 -3.47 10.51
CA MET A 153 5.14 -4.34 11.68
C MET A 153 6.39 -5.22 11.59
N GLN A 154 6.78 -5.64 10.38
CA GLN A 154 8.08 -6.30 10.17
C GLN A 154 9.24 -5.38 10.58
N ARG A 155 9.13 -4.07 10.33
CA ARG A 155 10.12 -3.09 10.81
C ARG A 155 10.11 -2.93 12.33
N TYR A 156 9.00 -3.16 13.01
CA TYR A 156 9.00 -3.13 14.48
C TYR A 156 9.38 -4.46 15.12
N SER A 157 9.67 -5.52 14.35
CA SER A 157 9.90 -6.88 14.86
C SER A 157 8.79 -7.36 15.81
N VAL A 158 7.55 -6.91 15.59
CA VAL A 158 6.41 -7.24 16.44
C VAL A 158 5.98 -8.67 16.14
N GLN A 159 6.11 -9.54 17.13
CA GLN A 159 5.65 -10.92 17.06
C GLN A 159 4.15 -11.02 17.39
N ASN A 160 3.50 -12.11 16.96
CA ASN A 160 2.13 -12.48 17.33
C ASN A 160 0.98 -11.60 16.79
N ARG A 161 1.09 -11.10 15.56
CA ARG A 161 -0.07 -10.58 14.82
C ARG A 161 -0.42 -11.48 13.64
N THR A 162 -1.70 -11.75 13.46
CA THR A 162 -2.22 -12.47 12.30
C THR A 162 -2.59 -11.48 11.21
N PHE A 163 -2.02 -11.65 10.03
CA PHE A 163 -2.36 -10.88 8.84
C PHE A 163 -2.94 -11.81 7.76
N PRO A 164 -3.73 -11.30 6.82
CA PRO A 164 -4.13 -12.06 5.63
C PRO A 164 -2.88 -12.58 4.92
N ALA A 165 -2.93 -13.79 4.34
CA ALA A 165 -1.80 -14.36 3.59
C ALA A 165 -1.33 -13.44 2.46
N LEU A 166 -2.24 -12.67 1.85
CA LEU A 166 -1.90 -11.68 0.83
C LEU A 166 -1.01 -10.54 1.35
N ALA A 167 -1.07 -10.22 2.65
CA ALA A 167 -0.23 -9.18 3.24
C ALA A 167 1.24 -9.59 3.37
N THR A 168 1.53 -10.90 3.37
CA THR A 168 2.87 -11.45 3.60
C THR A 168 3.69 -11.61 2.33
N VAL A 169 3.08 -11.40 1.15
CA VAL A 169 3.78 -11.55 -0.14
C VAL A 169 4.65 -10.32 -0.45
N PRO A 170 5.71 -10.47 -1.28
CA PRO A 170 6.54 -9.35 -1.72
C PRO A 170 5.73 -8.27 -2.44
N ALA A 171 6.24 -7.03 -2.45
CA ALA A 171 5.55 -5.88 -3.03
C ALA A 171 5.13 -6.10 -4.50
N ASP A 172 6.03 -6.63 -5.33
CA ASP A 172 5.77 -6.82 -6.76
C ASP A 172 4.62 -7.80 -7.01
N GLU A 173 4.60 -8.91 -6.28
CA GLU A 173 3.55 -9.91 -6.34
C GLU A 173 2.23 -9.33 -5.81
N PHE A 174 2.28 -8.61 -4.68
CA PHE A 174 1.12 -7.95 -4.11
C PHE A 174 0.48 -6.97 -5.10
N PHE A 175 1.26 -6.05 -5.66
CA PHE A 175 0.75 -5.08 -6.64
C PHE A 175 0.27 -5.74 -7.93
N ALA A 176 0.89 -6.83 -8.37
CA ALA A 176 0.41 -7.61 -9.51
C ALA A 176 -0.96 -8.23 -9.23
N ILE A 177 -1.14 -8.88 -8.07
CA ILE A 177 -2.42 -9.45 -7.66
C ILE A 177 -3.49 -8.36 -7.56
N MET A 178 -3.18 -7.24 -6.90
CA MET A 178 -4.13 -6.13 -6.73
C MET A 178 -4.53 -5.50 -8.07
N SER A 179 -3.63 -5.46 -9.05
CA SER A 179 -3.96 -4.96 -10.41
C SER A 179 -4.92 -5.86 -11.18
N ASN A 180 -4.97 -7.15 -10.83
CA ASN A 180 -5.88 -8.13 -11.45
C ASN A 180 -7.25 -8.21 -10.74
N MET A 181 -7.42 -7.56 -9.60
CA MET A 181 -8.69 -7.49 -8.84
C MET A 181 -9.66 -6.39 -9.34
N THR A 182 -9.53 -5.95 -10.60
CA THR A 182 -10.36 -4.89 -11.21
C THR A 182 -11.74 -5.37 -11.66
#